data_AF-A0A6G8AS63-F1
#
_entry.id   AF-A0A6G8AS63-F1
#
_cell.length_a   1.000
_cell.length_b   1.000
_cell.length_c   1.000
_cell.angle_alpha   90.00
_cell.angle_beta   90.00
_cell.angle_gamma   90.00
#
_symmetry.space_group_name_H-M   'P 1'
#
loop_
_entity.id
_entity.type
_entity.pdbx_description
1 polymer ?
#
loop_
_entity_poly.entity_id
_entity_poly.type
_entity_poly.pdbx_seq_one_letter_code
_entity_poly.pdbx_strand_id
1 'polypeptide(L)' 'MNKEHFLIELKLHLRQLSLTDQQAILQKYEDLFAEKIAEGLSEYQITKELASLKRLLCQF' A
#
# COMPACT_ATOMS: atom_id res chain seq x y z
N MET A 1 9.95 7.66 2.51
CA MET A 1 9.08 6.48 2.30
C MET A 1 9.11 6.18 0.82
N ASN A 2 9.65 5.02 0.42
CA ASN A 2 9.64 4.51 -0.94
C ASN A 2 8.63 3.35 -1.04
N LYS A 3 8.37 2.84 -2.26
CA LYS A 3 7.42 1.73 -2.46
C LYS A 3 7.76 0.52 -1.59
N GLU A 4 9.02 0.11 -1.57
CA GLU A 4 9.48 -1.07 -0.83
C GLU A 4 9.22 -0.95 0.67
N HIS A 5 9.59 0.17 1.29
CA HIS A 5 9.38 0.39 2.71
C HIS A 5 7.88 0.40 3.06
N PHE A 6 7.03 0.98 2.19
CA PHE A 6 5.59 0.96 2.38
C PHE A 6 5.01 -0.45 2.33
N LEU A 7 5.44 -1.27 1.36
CA LEU A 7 4.98 -2.65 1.23
C LEU A 7 5.44 -3.54 2.38
N ILE A 8 6.64 -3.33 2.92
CA ILE A 8 7.12 -4.03 4.12
C ILE A 8 6.23 -3.70 5.32
N GLU A 9 5.97 -2.41 5.56
CA GLU A 9 5.07 -1.98 6.62
C GLU A 9 3.67 -2.56 6.42
N LEU A 10 3.12 -2.45 5.21
CA LEU A 10 1.83 -3.01 4.87
C LEU A 10 1.77 -4.51 5.18
N LYS A 11 2.79 -5.30 4.78
CA LYS A 11 2.89 -6.73 5.15
C LYS A 11 2.84 -6.96 6.65
N LEU A 12 3.53 -6.15 7.45
CA LEU A 12 3.51 -6.26 8.92
C LEU A 12 2.11 -6.02 9.48
N HIS A 13 1.36 -5.07 8.92
CA HIS A 13 -0.02 -4.79 9.32
C HIS A 13 -1.00 -5.87 8.87
N LEU A 14 -0.76 -6.48 7.70
CA LEU A 14 -1.63 -7.54 7.17
C LEU A 14 -1.33 -8.92 7.77
N ARG A 15 -0.35 -9.06 8.68
CA ARG A 15 0.01 -10.35 9.32
C ARG A 15 -1.15 -11.08 9.97
N GLN A 16 -2.20 -10.37 10.38
CA GLN A 16 -3.38 -10.95 11.01
C GLN A 16 -4.35 -11.57 9.99
N LEU A 17 -4.18 -11.30 8.70
CA LEU A 17 -5.01 -11.82 7.62
C LEU A 17 -4.46 -13.14 7.06
N SER A 18 -5.29 -13.85 6.31
CA SER A 18 -4.86 -15.05 5.58
C SER A 18 -3.80 -14.71 4.53
N LEU A 19 -2.93 -15.67 4.18
CA LEU A 19 -1.92 -15.46 3.14
C LEU A 19 -2.53 -15.03 1.80
N THR A 20 -3.72 -15.54 1.47
CA THR A 20 -4.47 -15.18 0.27
C THR A 20 -4.92 -13.72 0.31
N ASP A 21 -5.48 -13.26 1.43
CA ASP A 21 -5.90 -11.86 1.59
C ASP A 21 -4.70 -10.92 1.61
N GLN A 22 -3.60 -11.33 2.26
CA GLN A 22 -2.34 -10.58 2.24
C GLN A 22 -1.85 -10.38 0.80
N GLN A 23 -1.81 -11.45 0.00
CA GLN A 23 -1.40 -11.37 -1.40
C GLN A 23 -2.36 -10.51 -2.24
N ALA A 24 -3.67 -10.68 -2.07
CA ALA A 24 -4.67 -9.90 -2.80
C ALA A 24 -4.54 -8.40 -2.51
N ILE A 25 -4.34 -8.04 -1.24
CA ILE A 25 -4.15 -6.65 -0.84
C ILE A 25 -2.82 -6.12 -1.36
N LEU A 26 -1.72 -6.86 -1.22
CA LEU A 26 -0.42 -6.43 -1.73
C LEU A 26 -0.46 -6.19 -3.23
N GLN A 27 -1.03 -7.11 -4.00
CA GLN A 27 -1.18 -6.99 -5.44
C GLN A 27 -1.97 -5.72 -5.80
N LYS A 28 -3.09 -5.46 -5.11
CA LYS A 28 -3.90 -4.26 -5.34
C LYS A 28 -3.11 -2.97 -5.10
N TYR A 29 -2.27 -2.94 -4.07
CA TYR A 29 -1.39 -1.81 -3.82
C TYR A 29 -0.28 -1.71 -4.87
N GLU A 30 0.31 -2.82 -5.33
CA GLU A 30 1.29 -2.81 -6.43
C GLU A 30 0.70 -2.27 -7.73
N ASP A 31 -0.52 -2.68 -8.08
CA ASP A 31 -1.24 -2.19 -9.25
C ASP A 31 -1.54 -0.68 -9.13
N LEU A 32 -1.97 -0.22 -7.94
CA LEU A 32 -2.15 1.21 -7.66
C LEU A 32 -0.85 2.01 -7.80
N PHE A 33 0.27 1.47 -7.32
CA PHE A 33 1.58 2.11 -7.52
C PHE A 33 1.92 2.19 -9.00
N ALA A 34 1.70 1.13 -9.77
CA ALA A 34 1.96 1.12 -11.21
C ALA A 34 1.09 2.15 -11.96
N GLU A 35 -0.21 2.21 -11.65
CA GLU A 35 -1.14 3.20 -12.22
C GLU A 35 -0.70 4.63 -11.91
N LYS A 36 -0.42 4.93 -10.64
CA LYS A 36 -0.04 6.28 -10.21
C LYS A 36 1.34 6.70 -10.72
N ILE A 37 2.29 5.77 -10.84
CA ILE A 37 3.57 6.05 -11.50
C ILE A 37 3.36 6.36 -12.99
N ALA A 38 2.44 5.64 -13.66
CA ALA A 38 2.09 5.92 -15.05
C ALA A 38 1.39 7.29 -15.22
N GLU A 39 0.66 7.75 -14.21
CA GLU A 39 0.13 9.13 -14.12
C GLU A 39 1.22 10.20 -13.88
N GLY A 40 2.47 9.79 -13.66
CA GLY A 40 3.60 10.70 -13.42
C GLY A 40 3.81 11.07 -11.96
N LEU A 41 3.14 10.39 -11.02
CA LEU A 41 3.34 10.61 -9.59
C LEU A 41 4.61 9.88 -9.11
N SER A 42 5.31 10.51 -8.17
CA SER A 42 6.46 9.88 -7.53
C SER A 42 6.02 8.92 -6.42
N GLU A 43 6.83 7.89 -6.15
CA GLU A 43 6.55 6.93 -5.08
C GLU A 43 6.28 7.62 -3.72
N TYR A 44 6.93 8.74 -3.45
CA TYR A 44 6.70 9.53 -2.24
C TYR A 44 5.29 10.12 -2.17
N GLN A 45 4.75 10.63 -3.29
CA GLN A 45 3.39 11.17 -3.34
C GLN A 45 2.36 10.06 -3.15
N ILE A 46 2.58 8.94 -3.83
CA ILE A 46 1.72 7.75 -3.78
C ILE A 46 1.68 7.18 -2.36
N THR A 47 2.85 6.95 -1.75
CA THR A 47 2.94 6.47 -0.35
C THR A 47 2.26 7.42 0.64
N LYS A 48 2.32 8.74 0.41
CA LYS A 48 1.68 9.74 1.27
C LYS A 48 0.16 9.69 1.19
N GLU A 49 -0.39 9.55 -0.01
CA GLU A 49 -1.85 9.38 -0.21
C GLU A 49 -2.35 8.07 0.39
N LEU A 50 -1.65 6.97 0.10
CA LEU A 50 -2.02 5.64 0.59
C LEU A 50 -1.87 5.52 2.11
N ALA A 51 -0.86 6.15 2.71
CA ALA A 51 -0.71 6.20 4.16
C ALA A 51 -1.88 6.96 4.83
N SER A 52 -2.48 7.94 4.15
CA SER A 52 -3.66 8.65 4.62
C SER A 52 -4.90 7.74 4.60
N LEU A 53 -5.09 6.99 3.50
CA LEU A 53 -6.15 5.99 3.37
C LEU A 53 -6.04 4.87 4.42
N LYS A 54 -4.83 4.37 4.66
CA LYS A 54 -4.56 3.37 5.72
C LYS A 54 -4.92 3.90 7.11
N ARG A 55 -4.63 5.18 7.39
CA ARG A 55 -4.95 5.80 8.68
C ARG A 55 -6.46 5.90 8.91
N LEU A 56 -7.23 6.14 7.85
CA LEU A 56 -8.71 6.11 7.89
C LEU A 56 -9.26 4.71 8.13
N LEU A 57 -8.65 3.67 7.54
CA LEU A 57 -9.11 2.29 7.70
C LEU A 57 -8.80 1.70 9.09
N CYS A 58 -7.71 2.12 9.74
CA CYS A 58 -7.37 1.69 11.11
C CYS A 58 -8.19 2.40 12.21
N GLN A 59 -9.18 3.23 11.89
CA GLN A 59 -10.09 3.83 12.87
C GLN A 59 -11.34 2.98 13.17
N PHE A 60 -11.49 1.81 12.55
CA PHE A 60 -12.59 0.88 12.78
C PHE A 60 -12.10 -0.45 13.33
#